data_AF-A0A6J4TJK1-F1
#
_entry.id   AF-A0A6J4TJK1-F1
#
_cell.length_a   1.000
_cell.length_b   1.000
_cell.length_c   1.000
_cell.angle_alpha   90.00
_cell.angle_beta   90.00
_cell.angle_gamma   90.00
#
_symmetry.space_group_name_H-M   'P 1'
#
loop_
_entity.id
_entity.type
_entity.pdbx_description
1 polymer ?
#
loop_
_entity_poly.entity_id
_entity_poly.type
_entity_poly.pdbx_seq_one_letter_code
_entity_poly.pdbx_strand_id
1 'polypeptide(L)'
;MSALRSLLRPQTAEESIGAVAEYIRRERGSFIDLRAQSGRLTRDEFATAAGLVYPRGRRVEFCFPAEVFRDGVCAGLSAKLVVHHLRDADLLHQQMGGKTTVTRDFPEPLGRARVISVREEILRAE
;
A
#
# COMPACT_ATOMS: atom_id res chain seq x y z
N MET A 1 -11.54 -29.09 -28.74
CA MET A 1 -11.63 -28.37 -27.44
C MET A 1 -10.42 -28.75 -26.61
N SER A 2 -9.36 -27.93 -26.64
CA SER A 2 -8.11 -28.23 -25.93
C SER A 2 -7.99 -27.32 -24.72
N ALA A 3 -7.92 -27.94 -23.54
CA ALA A 3 -7.80 -27.29 -22.26
C ALA A 3 -6.39 -26.71 -22.08
N LEU A 4 -6.18 -25.47 -22.50
CA LEU A 4 -5.11 -24.63 -21.98
C LEU A 4 -5.50 -24.17 -20.58
N ARG A 5 -5.45 -25.09 -19.61
CA ARG A 5 -5.31 -24.69 -18.20
C ARG A 5 -3.93 -24.07 -18.09
N SER A 6 -3.89 -22.74 -18.22
CA SER A 6 -2.72 -21.93 -17.90
C SER A 6 -2.20 -22.38 -16.53
N LEU A 7 -1.02 -23.00 -16.51
CA LEU A 7 -0.25 -23.31 -15.31
C LEU A 7 0.21 -21.98 -14.71
N LEU A 8 -0.70 -21.27 -14.03
CA LEU A 8 -0.34 -20.11 -13.23
C LEU A 8 0.44 -20.64 -12.03
N ARG A 9 1.76 -20.42 -12.05
CA ARG A 9 2.63 -20.63 -10.88
C ARG A 9 1.99 -19.91 -9.68
N PRO A 10 1.97 -20.53 -8.49
CA PRO A 10 1.48 -19.84 -7.29
C PRO A 10 2.33 -18.60 -7.01
N GLN A 11 1.66 -17.47 -6.80
CA GLN A 11 2.29 -16.21 -6.38
C GLN A 11 3.00 -16.42 -5.03
N THR A 12 4.28 -16.08 -4.96
CA THR A 12 5.08 -16.24 -3.73
C THR A 12 5.01 -15.01 -2.83
N ALA A 13 5.43 -15.17 -1.57
CA ALA A 13 5.59 -14.05 -0.65
C ALA A 13 6.65 -13.05 -1.15
N GLU A 14 7.76 -13.56 -1.69
CA GLU A 14 8.85 -12.75 -2.27
C GLU A 14 8.35 -11.90 -3.44
N GLU A 15 7.59 -12.47 -4.38
CA GLU A 15 6.98 -11.73 -5.50
C GLU A 15 6.04 -10.64 -4.99
N SER A 16 5.30 -10.92 -3.92
CA SER A 16 4.32 -9.99 -3.34
C SER A 16 4.99 -8.82 -2.63
N ILE A 17 5.96 -9.11 -1.77
CA ILE A 17 6.71 -8.11 -1.00
C ILE A 17 7.58 -7.28 -1.94
N GLY A 18 8.26 -7.95 -2.88
CA GLY A 18 9.08 -7.33 -3.91
C GLY A 18 8.30 -6.36 -4.78
N ALA A 19 7.11 -6.74 -5.25
CA ALA A 19 6.27 -5.85 -6.06
C ALA A 19 5.88 -4.56 -5.33
N VAL A 20 5.51 -4.66 -4.05
CA VAL A 20 5.15 -3.48 -3.25
C VAL A 20 6.38 -2.62 -2.97
N ALA A 21 7.51 -3.23 -2.60
CA ALA A 21 8.76 -2.50 -2.37
C ALA A 21 9.25 -1.79 -3.64
N GLU A 22 9.22 -2.46 -4.79
CA GLU A 22 9.59 -1.91 -6.09
C GLU A 22 8.66 -0.75 -6.48
N TYR A 23 7.35 -0.92 -6.33
CA TYR A 23 6.38 0.16 -6.57
C TYR A 23 6.71 1.39 -5.73
N ILE A 24 6.94 1.21 -4.41
CA ILE A 24 7.30 2.33 -3.53
C ILE A 24 8.60 2.99 -3.99
N ARG A 25 9.64 2.23 -4.35
CA ARG A 25 10.92 2.79 -4.81
C ARG A 25 10.76 3.58 -6.11
N ARG A 26 10.01 3.04 -7.07
CA ARG A 26 9.79 3.65 -8.38
C ARG A 26 8.95 4.92 -8.29
N GLU A 27 7.85 4.87 -7.56
CA GLU A 27 6.87 5.96 -7.48
C GLU A 27 7.13 6.95 -6.33
N ARG A 28 8.19 6.76 -5.54
CA ARG A 28 8.43 7.56 -4.32
C ARG A 28 8.41 9.07 -4.56
N GLY A 29 8.94 9.52 -5.70
CA GLY A 29 8.96 10.93 -6.08
C GLY A 29 7.57 11.51 -6.39
N SER A 30 6.61 10.65 -6.71
CA SER A 30 5.21 10.99 -7.01
C SER A 30 4.30 10.87 -5.78
N PHE A 31 4.82 10.38 -4.64
CA PHE A 31 4.02 10.25 -3.42
C PHE A 31 3.75 11.61 -2.81
N ILE A 32 2.55 11.75 -2.24
CA ILE A 32 2.22 12.90 -1.42
C ILE A 32 2.96 12.76 -0.07
N ASP A 33 3.94 13.63 0.19
CA ASP A 33 4.68 13.64 1.45
C ASP A 33 4.01 14.54 2.49
N LEU A 34 3.25 13.93 3.40
CA LEU A 34 2.51 14.64 4.44
C LEU A 34 3.41 15.24 5.53
N ARG A 35 4.73 14.99 5.51
CA ARG A 35 5.68 15.70 6.38
C ARG A 35 6.01 17.08 5.85
N ALA A 36 6.01 17.24 4.52
CA ALA A 36 6.39 18.46 3.83
C ALA A 36 5.17 19.30 3.42
N GLN A 37 3.99 18.67 3.34
CA GLN A 37 2.77 19.35 2.90
C GLN A 37 2.16 20.21 4.03
N SER A 38 2.12 21.52 3.80
CA SER A 38 1.30 22.48 4.56
C SER A 38 -0.08 22.70 3.93
N GLY A 39 -0.31 22.11 2.75
CA GLY A 39 -1.55 22.20 1.97
C GLY A 39 -2.63 21.20 2.42
N ARG A 40 -3.86 21.47 1.98
CA ARG A 40 -5.06 20.70 2.31
C ARG A 40 -5.26 19.56 1.31
N LEU A 41 -5.07 18.31 1.74
CA LEU A 41 -5.32 17.13 0.90
C LEU A 41 -6.83 16.93 0.71
N THR A 42 -7.28 16.92 -0.54
CA THR A 42 -8.68 16.67 -0.91
C THR A 42 -8.95 15.18 -1.12
N ARG A 43 -10.24 14.81 -1.22
CA ARG A 43 -10.65 13.43 -1.52
C ARG A 43 -10.19 12.97 -2.91
N ASP A 44 -10.24 13.86 -3.90
CA ASP A 44 -9.88 13.54 -5.29
C ASP A 44 -8.37 13.36 -5.43
N GLU A 45 -7.58 14.23 -4.81
CA GLU A 45 -6.12 14.08 -4.74
C GLU A 45 -5.73 12.79 -3.99
N PHE A 46 -6.39 12.50 -2.87
CA PHE A 46 -6.17 11.24 -2.15
C PHE A 46 -6.50 10.03 -3.02
N ALA A 47 -7.63 10.03 -3.72
CA ALA A 47 -8.06 8.89 -4.55
C ALA A 47 -7.15 8.61 -5.75
N THR A 48 -6.48 9.65 -6.26
CA THR A 48 -5.60 9.56 -7.45
C THR A 48 -4.11 9.51 -7.11
N ALA A 49 -3.73 9.71 -5.84
CA ALA A 49 -2.35 9.64 -5.40
C ALA A 49 -1.76 8.23 -5.60
N ALA A 50 -0.56 8.15 -6.20
CA ALA A 50 0.20 6.90 -6.32
C ALA A 50 0.51 6.27 -4.95
N GLY A 51 0.63 7.11 -3.92
CA GLY A 51 0.82 6.71 -2.54
C GLY A 51 1.05 7.94 -1.67
N LEU A 52 1.06 7.73 -0.35
CA LEU A 52 1.31 8.77 0.63
C LEU A 52 2.44 8.36 1.56
N VAL A 53 3.33 9.30 1.87
CA VAL A 53 4.26 9.17 3.00
C VAL A 53 3.57 9.76 4.22
N TYR A 54 3.10 8.89 5.12
CA TYR A 54 2.36 9.28 6.32
C TYR A 54 3.29 9.34 7.53
N PRO A 55 3.40 10.48 8.25
CA PRO A 55 4.24 10.58 9.43
C PRO A 55 3.68 9.81 10.63
N ARG A 56 4.53 9.01 11.29
CA ARG A 56 4.20 8.28 12.53
C ARG A 56 5.33 8.45 13.54
N GLY A 57 5.29 9.56 14.29
CA GLY A 57 6.37 9.90 15.21
C GLY A 57 7.68 10.14 14.46
N ARG A 58 8.73 9.37 14.76
CA ARG A 58 10.02 9.43 14.06
C ARG A 58 10.10 8.54 12.81
N ARG A 59 9.07 7.75 12.55
CA ARG A 59 9.00 6.82 11.41
C ARG A 59 7.97 7.31 10.39
N VAL A 60 7.98 6.68 9.23
CA VAL A 60 6.95 6.88 8.21
C VAL A 60 6.22 5.58 7.91
N GLU A 61 5.03 5.72 7.35
CA GLU A 61 4.25 4.64 6.78
C GLU A 61 4.01 4.97 5.30
N PHE A 62 3.96 3.93 4.46
CA PHE A 62 3.52 4.07 3.07
C PHE A 62 2.04 3.71 3.01
N CYS A 63 1.21 4.73 2.83
CA CYS A 63 -0.24 4.61 2.82
C CYS A 63 -0.77 4.65 1.40
N PHE A 64 -1.70 3.75 1.08
CA PHE A 64 -2.31 3.64 -0.24
C PHE A 64 -3.84 3.67 -0.13
N PRO A 65 -4.54 4.44 -0.98
CA PRO A 65 -5.95 4.20 -1.26
C PRO A 65 -6.16 2.75 -1.70
N ALA A 66 -7.28 2.15 -1.31
CA ALA A 66 -7.51 0.71 -1.57
C ALA A 66 -7.52 0.37 -3.07
N GLU A 67 -8.08 1.25 -3.90
CA GLU A 67 -8.15 1.06 -5.35
C GLU A 67 -6.77 1.18 -5.99
N VAL A 68 -6.00 2.22 -5.64
CA VAL A 68 -4.61 2.39 -6.10
C VAL A 68 -3.74 1.20 -5.70
N PHE A 69 -3.91 0.69 -4.48
CA PHE A 69 -3.17 -0.50 -4.03
C PHE A 69 -3.52 -1.73 -4.88
N ARG A 70 -4.82 -1.95 -5.14
CA ARG A 70 -5.28 -3.10 -5.92
C ARG A 70 -4.84 -3.02 -7.38
N ASP A 71 -5.02 -1.85 -8.00
CA ASP A 71 -4.93 -1.71 -9.46
C ASP A 71 -3.52 -1.29 -9.91
N GLY A 72 -2.81 -0.51 -9.09
CA GLY A 72 -1.44 -0.06 -9.35
C GLY A 72 -0.38 -0.94 -8.68
N VAL A 73 -0.41 -1.03 -7.35
CA VAL A 73 0.65 -1.72 -6.59
C VAL A 73 0.65 -3.22 -6.85
N CYS A 74 -0.53 -3.83 -6.90
CA CYS A 74 -0.69 -5.27 -7.13
C CYS A 74 -0.87 -5.62 -8.61
N ALA A 75 -0.53 -4.74 -9.56
CA ALA A 75 -0.77 -4.98 -10.98
C ALA A 75 -0.20 -6.34 -11.44
N GLY A 76 -1.07 -7.22 -11.94
CA GLY A 76 -0.69 -8.59 -12.36
C GLY A 76 -0.59 -9.62 -11.22
N LEU A 77 -0.82 -9.22 -9.97
CA LEU A 77 -0.82 -10.06 -8.77
C LEU A 77 -2.19 -10.08 -8.08
N SER A 78 -2.46 -11.10 -7.29
CA SER A 78 -3.65 -11.14 -6.42
C SER A 78 -3.45 -10.20 -5.23
N ALA A 79 -4.17 -9.09 -5.19
CA ALA A 79 -4.14 -8.14 -4.07
C ALA A 79 -4.44 -8.81 -2.71
N LYS A 80 -5.30 -9.83 -2.69
CA LYS A 80 -5.58 -10.61 -1.48
C LYS A 80 -4.34 -11.36 -0.98
N LEU A 81 -3.61 -12.01 -1.88
CA LEU A 81 -2.37 -12.71 -1.53
C LEU A 81 -1.27 -11.73 -1.15
N VAL A 82 -1.15 -10.59 -1.85
CA VAL A 82 -0.18 -9.54 -1.49
C VAL A 82 -0.40 -9.08 -0.05
N VAL A 83 -1.63 -8.71 0.29
CA VAL A 83 -1.99 -8.30 1.65
C VAL A 83 -1.73 -9.40 2.68
N HIS A 84 -2.03 -10.66 2.34
CA HIS A 84 -1.77 -11.80 3.23
C HIS A 84 -0.28 -11.97 3.50
N HIS A 85 0.55 -12.01 2.46
CA HIS A 85 2.00 -12.17 2.58
C HIS A 85 2.64 -11.01 3.34
N LEU A 86 2.23 -9.76 3.07
CA LEU A 86 2.70 -8.60 3.83
C LEU A 86 2.30 -8.67 5.30
N ARG A 87 1.07 -9.12 5.60
CA ARG A 87 0.60 -9.30 6.98
C ARG A 87 1.42 -10.38 7.71
N ASP A 88 1.64 -11.52 7.07
CA ASP A 88 2.39 -12.63 7.65
C ASP A 88 3.86 -12.27 7.89
N ALA A 89 4.42 -11.37 7.07
CA ALA A 89 5.75 -10.79 7.25
C ALA A 89 5.80 -9.61 8.24
N ASP A 90 4.70 -9.28 8.93
CA ASP A 90 4.53 -8.09 9.78
C ASP A 90 4.88 -6.75 9.09
N LEU A 91 4.66 -6.65 7.78
CA LEU A 91 4.91 -5.44 6.98
C LEU A 91 3.66 -4.56 6.80
N LEU A 92 2.51 -4.98 7.33
CA LEU A 92 1.29 -4.17 7.38
C LEU A 92 0.97 -3.70 8.79
N HIS A 93 0.49 -2.46 8.89
CA HIS A 93 -0.27 -2.04 10.05
C HIS A 93 -1.67 -2.66 10.00
N GLN A 94 -2.10 -3.22 11.12
CA GLN A 94 -3.40 -3.88 11.24
C GLN A 94 -4.31 -3.09 12.18
N GLN A 95 -5.60 -3.01 11.86
CA GLN A 95 -6.61 -2.47 12.76
C GLN A 95 -7.10 -3.60 13.70
N MET A 96 -7.63 -3.22 14.88
CA MET A 96 -8.28 -4.16 15.80
C MET A 96 -9.24 -5.11 15.05
N GLY A 97 -9.10 -6.41 15.33
CA GLY A 97 -9.84 -7.47 14.64
C GLY A 97 -9.17 -8.00 13.36
N GLY A 98 -7.89 -7.66 13.11
CA GLY A 98 -7.10 -8.24 12.01
C GLY A 98 -7.42 -7.68 10.62
N LYS A 99 -8.09 -6.52 10.55
CA LYS A 99 -8.36 -5.85 9.28
C LYS A 99 -7.08 -5.23 8.73
N THR A 100 -6.84 -5.44 7.44
CA THR A 100 -5.62 -5.04 6.73
C THR A 100 -5.70 -3.63 6.14
N THR A 101 -6.90 -3.05 6.11
CA THR A 101 -7.09 -1.60 5.98
C THR A 101 -7.16 -0.98 7.36
N VAL A 102 -6.51 0.16 7.53
CA VAL A 102 -6.51 0.95 8.76
C VAL A 102 -7.10 2.31 8.50
N THR A 103 -7.72 2.90 9.53
CA THR A 103 -8.20 4.28 9.47
C THR A 103 -7.06 5.22 9.87
N ARG A 104 -6.81 6.25 9.06
CA ARG A 104 -5.86 7.33 9.36
C ARG A 104 -6.59 8.66 9.37
N ASP A 105 -6.16 9.52 10.28
CA ASP A 105 -6.59 10.92 10.33
C ASP A 105 -5.61 11.74 9.47
N PHE A 106 -6.17 12.48 8.53
CA PHE A 106 -5.48 13.41 7.64
C PHE A 106 -5.95 14.84 7.93
N PRO A 107 -5.16 15.86 7.58
CA PRO A 107 -5.63 17.24 7.62
C PRO A 107 -6.93 17.41 6.82
N GLU A 108 -7.79 18.31 7.29
CA GLU A 108 -8.97 18.74 6.53
C GLU A 108 -8.55 19.31 5.17
N PRO A 109 -9.32 19.07 4.08
CA PRO A 109 -10.71 18.60 4.04
C PRO A 109 -10.89 17.08 3.94
N LEU A 110 -9.82 16.28 3.87
CA LEU A 110 -9.96 14.83 3.77
C LEU A 110 -10.52 14.23 5.07
N GLY A 111 -9.99 14.67 6.21
CA GLY A 111 -10.34 14.14 7.52
C GLY A 111 -9.94 12.68 7.65
N ARG A 112 -10.89 11.77 7.92
CA ARG A 112 -10.62 10.33 8.10
C ARG A 112 -10.74 9.55 6.80
N ALA A 113 -9.73 8.74 6.49
CA ALA A 113 -9.77 7.80 5.38
C ALA A 113 -9.22 6.42 5.74
N ARG A 114 -9.69 5.39 5.02
CA ARG A 114 -9.16 4.02 5.12
C ARG A 114 -8.06 3.82 4.08
N VAL A 115 -6.95 3.23 4.51
CA VAL A 115 -5.78 2.98 3.68
C VAL A 115 -5.23 1.58 3.93
N ILE A 116 -4.54 1.04 2.93
CA ILE A 116 -3.53 0.01 3.17
C ILE A 116 -2.28 0.73 3.68
N SER A 117 -1.83 0.39 4.88
CA SER A 117 -0.71 1.06 5.54
C SER A 117 0.44 0.07 5.67
N VAL A 118 1.46 0.28 4.87
CA VAL A 118 2.67 -0.55 4.79
C VAL A 118 3.75 0.09 5.63
N ARG A 119 4.44 -0.72 6.43
CA ARG A 119 5.54 -0.28 7.28
C ARG A 119 6.77 0.09 6.45
N GLU A 120 7.57 1.05 6.94
CA GLU A 120 8.80 1.47 6.25
C GLU A 120 9.82 0.33 6.06
N GLU A 121 9.80 -0.66 6.96
CA GLU A 121 10.65 -1.86 6.94
C GLU A 121 10.58 -2.64 5.62
N ILE A 122 9.50 -2.51 4.84
CA ILE A 122 9.38 -3.16 3.53
C ILE A 122 10.52 -2.81 2.58
N LEU A 123 11.11 -1.61 2.71
CA LEU A 123 12.22 -1.19 1.87
C LEU A 123 13.54 -1.88 2.21
N ARG A 124 13.60 -2.56 3.36
CA ARG A 124 14.75 -3.33 3.87
C ARG A 124 14.50 -4.85 3.84
N ALA A 125 13.32 -5.28 3.39
CA ALA A 125 13.05 -6.69 3.16
C ALA A 125 13.87 -7.12 1.93
N GLU A 126 14.91 -7.91 2.19
CA GLU A 126 15.74 -8.61 1.21
C GLU A 126 15.26 -10.06 1.09
#